data_AF-A0A8H6GBJ1-F1
#
_entry.id   AF-A0A8H6GBJ1-F1
#
_cell.length_a   1.000
_cell.length_b   1.000
_cell.length_c   1.000
_cell.angle_alpha   90.00
_cell.angle_beta   90.00
_cell.angle_gamma   90.00
#
_symmetry.space_group_name_H-M   'P 1'
#
loop_
_entity.id
_entity.type
_entity.pdbx_description
1 polymer ?
#
loop_
_entity_poly.entity_id
_entity_poly.type
_entity_poly.pdbx_seq_one_letter_code
_entity_poly.pdbx_strand_id
1 'polypeptide(L)'
;MALIICFYYPMSLGEAPDSDHTLKEKILGLGLKSAVILAGALVCLFLALQWGGTKHPWSDSRVWGCLVGFGLLLTLFVYIQIRQGEAALIRPRIISQRSVFLGCLFSALYQGAMTTQSYHLPFYFQAVKGVDPQSSGVDILPHGVTVTIATLITGSIITWLGYYVPFMWAGSAIFTIGAGLLYTISQNTPLARWFGYEVLAGAGFGIAIQIPIFAVQVVLVAGDIPLGTVLIILSQALGGSVGLSISQNVFQNSLRQRLNTIADIDIQAVIAAGGTDLEHVVSADSLAHVRDAFRYGISNAFLVSTALGGVAFLASIGMERKKIKSKKEGGE
;
A
#
# COMPACT_ATOMS: atom_id res chain seq x y z
N MET A 1 -2.35 13.47 -21.56
CA MET A 1 -2.33 14.13 -20.22
C MET A 1 -1.55 15.45 -20.19
N ALA A 2 -0.33 15.54 -20.74
CA ALA A 2 0.44 16.80 -20.74
C ALA A 2 -0.29 18.01 -21.37
N LEU A 3 -1.03 17.79 -22.46
CA LEU A 3 -1.85 18.83 -23.10
C LEU A 3 -3.03 19.31 -22.23
N ILE A 4 -3.62 18.41 -21.44
CA ILE A 4 -4.72 18.76 -20.52
C ILE A 4 -4.17 19.62 -19.37
N ILE A 5 -2.98 19.27 -18.86
CA ILE A 5 -2.30 20.06 -17.84
C ILE A 5 -1.97 21.46 -18.38
N CYS A 6 -1.42 21.59 -19.59
CA CYS A 6 -1.08 22.91 -20.15
C CYS A 6 -2.32 23.79 -20.47
N PHE A 7 -3.46 23.20 -20.86
CA PHE A 7 -4.65 23.98 -21.20
C PHE A 7 -5.59 24.27 -20.01
N TYR A 8 -5.65 23.40 -19.00
CA TYR A 8 -6.51 23.61 -17.82
C TYR A 8 -5.83 24.37 -16.67
N TYR A 9 -4.49 24.39 -16.59
CA TYR A 9 -3.78 25.09 -15.51
C TYR A 9 -4.11 26.59 -15.37
N PRO A 10 -4.22 27.38 -16.45
CA PRO A 10 -4.44 28.83 -16.29
C PRO A 10 -5.88 29.20 -15.93
N MET A 11 -6.83 28.25 -15.93
CA MET A 11 -8.26 28.57 -15.81
C MET A 11 -8.88 28.25 -14.45
N SER A 12 -8.20 27.48 -13.58
CA SER A 12 -8.79 26.91 -12.37
C SER A 12 -8.24 27.45 -11.04
N LEU A 13 -7.13 28.19 -11.05
CA LEU A 13 -6.56 28.78 -9.85
C LEU A 13 -6.33 30.26 -10.13
N GLY A 14 -6.93 31.14 -9.32
CA GLY A 14 -6.53 32.54 -9.25
C GLY A 14 -5.01 32.64 -9.09
N GLU A 15 -4.46 33.75 -9.60
CA GLU A 15 -3.04 34.08 -9.70
C GLU A 15 -2.12 33.16 -8.87
N ALA A 16 -1.32 32.35 -9.58
CA ALA A 16 -0.26 31.60 -8.91
C ALA A 16 0.58 32.61 -8.10
N PRO A 17 0.79 32.39 -6.78
CA PRO A 17 1.42 33.37 -5.89
C PRO A 17 2.86 33.76 -6.26
N ASP A 18 3.44 33.13 -7.29
CA ASP A 18 4.78 33.35 -7.85
C ASP A 18 4.73 33.62 -9.37
N SER A 19 3.86 34.52 -9.85
CA SER A 19 3.88 34.93 -11.27
C SER A 19 5.24 35.51 -11.69
N ASP A 20 5.96 36.14 -10.75
CA ASP A 20 7.15 36.95 -11.01
C ASP A 20 8.48 36.19 -10.96
N HIS A 21 8.48 34.92 -10.54
CA HIS A 21 9.70 34.12 -10.46
C HIS A 21 10.14 33.59 -11.82
N THR A 22 11.44 33.71 -12.13
CA THR A 22 12.02 33.12 -13.34
C THR A 22 11.86 31.60 -13.34
N LEU A 23 11.72 30.98 -14.52
CA LEU A 23 11.61 29.51 -14.67
C LEU A 23 12.70 28.74 -13.89
N LYS A 24 13.91 29.31 -13.80
CA LYS A 24 15.02 28.75 -13.03
C LYS A 24 14.76 28.75 -11.52
N GLU A 25 14.20 29.83 -10.98
CA GLU A 25 13.83 29.95 -9.56
C GLU A 25 12.64 29.04 -9.22
N LYS A 26 11.67 28.93 -10.12
CA LYS A 26 10.58 27.96 -9.99
C LYS A 26 11.11 26.52 -9.92
N ILE A 27 12.03 26.14 -10.82
CA ILE A 27 12.63 24.81 -10.84
C ILE A 27 13.51 24.55 -9.61
N LEU A 28 14.31 25.53 -9.17
CA LEU A 28 15.11 25.41 -7.94
C LEU A 28 14.25 25.37 -6.68
N GLY A 29 13.08 26.03 -6.69
CA GLY A 29 12.10 26.06 -5.61
C GLY A 29 11.31 24.75 -5.44
N LEU A 30 11.33 23.85 -6.42
CA LEU A 30 10.65 22.54 -6.35
C LEU A 30 11.26 21.56 -5.32
N GLY A 31 12.36 21.93 -4.66
CA GLY A 31 12.98 21.07 -3.66
C GLY A 31 13.63 19.80 -4.24
N LEU A 32 14.08 19.86 -5.51
CA LEU A 32 14.65 18.71 -6.25
C LEU A 32 15.76 17.99 -5.49
N LYS A 33 16.61 18.72 -4.76
CA LYS A 33 17.67 18.14 -3.90
C LYS A 33 17.09 17.19 -2.85
N SER A 34 16.05 17.65 -2.13
CA SER A 34 15.36 16.87 -1.11
C SER A 34 14.67 15.65 -1.73
N ALA A 35 14.06 15.82 -2.91
CA ALA A 35 13.42 14.72 -3.64
C ALA A 35 14.43 13.63 -4.07
N VAL A 36 15.61 14.02 -4.56
CA VAL A 36 16.67 13.07 -4.95
C VAL A 36 17.20 12.30 -3.73
N ILE A 37 17.41 12.97 -2.60
CA ILE A 37 17.86 12.31 -1.37
C ILE A 37 16.81 11.32 -0.87
N LEU A 38 15.54 11.71 -0.86
CA LEU A 38 14.44 10.82 -0.49
C LEU A 38 14.35 9.62 -1.43
N ALA A 39 14.38 9.84 -2.75
CA ALA A 39 14.37 8.77 -3.74
C ALA A 39 15.54 7.80 -3.54
N GLY A 40 16.75 8.32 -3.29
CA GLY A 40 17.92 7.51 -2.96
C GLY A 40 17.72 6.66 -1.70
N ALA A 41 17.17 7.25 -0.63
CA ALA A 41 16.85 6.53 0.60
C ALA A 41 15.88 5.37 0.33
N LEU A 42 14.81 5.62 -0.42
CA LEU A 42 13.80 4.63 -0.75
C LEU A 42 14.35 3.50 -1.64
N VAL A 43 15.21 3.83 -2.62
CA VAL A 43 15.91 2.82 -3.43
C VAL A 43 16.79 1.93 -2.56
N CYS A 44 17.54 2.51 -1.61
CA CYS A 44 18.32 1.73 -0.64
C CYS A 44 17.43 0.80 0.20
N LEU A 45 16.29 1.30 0.70
CA LEU A 45 15.33 0.49 1.46
C LEU A 45 14.79 -0.68 0.63
N PHE A 46 14.31 -0.41 -0.59
CA PHE A 46 13.74 -1.46 -1.45
C PHE A 46 14.77 -2.48 -1.89
N LEU A 47 16.01 -2.08 -2.20
CA LEU A 47 17.09 -3.03 -2.52
C LEU A 47 17.40 -3.94 -1.34
N ALA A 48 17.46 -3.39 -0.11
CA ALA A 48 17.67 -4.20 1.08
C ALA A 48 16.55 -5.23 1.28
N LEU A 49 15.29 -4.81 1.17
CA LEU A 49 14.14 -5.70 1.35
C LEU A 49 14.00 -6.72 0.20
N GLN A 50 14.35 -6.34 -1.02
CA GLN A 50 14.26 -7.21 -2.19
C GLN A 50 15.35 -8.28 -2.18
N TRP A 51 16.58 -7.95 -1.75
CA TRP A 51 17.71 -8.89 -1.75
C TRP A 51 17.84 -9.69 -0.46
N GLY A 52 17.49 -9.10 0.68
CA GLY A 52 17.61 -9.74 1.99
C GLY A 52 16.75 -10.99 2.09
N GLY A 53 17.34 -12.13 2.44
CA GLY A 53 16.65 -13.42 2.59
C GLY A 53 16.34 -14.16 1.29
N THR A 54 16.32 -13.47 0.15
CA THR A 54 15.94 -14.05 -1.15
C THR A 54 17.19 -14.41 -1.98
N LYS A 55 18.02 -13.40 -2.28
CA LYS A 55 19.24 -13.46 -3.11
C LYS A 55 20.51 -13.45 -2.25
N HIS A 56 20.49 -12.68 -1.17
CA HIS A 56 21.59 -12.55 -0.22
C HIS A 56 21.06 -12.85 1.20
N PRO A 57 21.80 -13.56 2.06
CA PRO A 57 21.44 -13.69 3.46
C PRO A 57 21.27 -12.31 4.12
N TRP A 58 20.42 -12.20 5.14
CA TRP A 58 20.24 -10.94 5.89
C TRP A 58 21.53 -10.44 6.56
N SER A 59 22.50 -11.33 6.79
CA SER A 59 23.82 -10.99 7.32
C SER A 59 24.80 -10.44 6.27
N ASP A 60 24.45 -10.42 4.98
CA ASP A 60 25.33 -9.95 3.92
C ASP A 60 25.59 -8.44 4.05
N SER A 61 26.86 -8.07 3.90
CA SER A 61 27.36 -6.69 3.82
C SER A 61 26.56 -5.78 2.87
N ARG A 62 26.04 -6.32 1.75
CA ARG A 62 25.26 -5.55 0.77
C ARG A 62 23.91 -5.13 1.33
N VAL A 63 23.23 -6.05 2.03
CA VAL A 63 21.92 -5.79 2.64
C VAL A 63 22.07 -4.77 3.76
N TRP A 64 23.07 -4.96 4.63
CA TRP A 64 23.40 -3.99 5.68
C TRP A 64 23.83 -2.63 5.12
N GLY A 65 24.64 -2.61 4.06
CA GLY A 65 25.04 -1.37 3.39
C GLY A 65 23.85 -0.58 2.86
N CYS A 66 22.86 -1.27 2.26
CA CYS A 66 21.62 -0.65 1.84
C CYS A 66 20.76 -0.15 3.01
N LEU A 67 20.65 -0.90 4.11
CA LEU A 67 19.91 -0.46 5.31
C LEU A 67 20.55 0.75 5.99
N VAL A 68 21.87 0.74 6.13
CA VAL A 68 22.64 1.88 6.67
C VAL A 68 22.54 3.08 5.73
N GLY A 69 22.65 2.87 4.42
CA GLY A 69 22.47 3.91 3.40
C GLY A 69 21.08 4.55 3.47
N PHE A 70 20.02 3.74 3.61
CA PHE A 70 18.66 4.23 3.85
C PHE A 70 18.59 5.07 5.12
N GLY A 71 19.12 4.57 6.24
CA GLY A 71 19.12 5.29 7.51
C GLY A 71 19.81 6.66 7.41
N LEU A 72 21.03 6.69 6.85
CA LEU A 72 21.81 7.92 6.68
C LEU A 72 21.14 8.92 5.74
N LEU A 73 20.64 8.48 4.58
CA LEU A 73 19.94 9.35 3.63
C LEU A 73 18.62 9.86 4.18
N LEU A 74 17.88 9.03 4.94
CA LEU A 74 16.66 9.45 5.62
C LEU A 74 16.95 10.47 6.72
N THR A 75 17.99 10.25 7.55
CA THR A 75 18.42 11.22 8.57
C THR A 75 18.83 12.55 7.93
N LEU A 76 19.60 12.49 6.83
CA LEU A 76 19.98 13.68 6.06
C LEU A 76 18.74 14.39 5.49
N PHE A 77 17.78 13.64 4.94
CA PHE A 77 16.54 14.20 4.43
C PHE A 77 15.75 14.92 5.52
N VAL A 78 15.54 14.28 6.67
CA VAL A 78 14.83 14.84 7.83
C VAL A 78 15.56 16.10 8.34
N TYR A 79 16.88 16.06 8.46
CA TYR A 79 17.68 17.22 8.85
C TYR A 79 17.50 18.40 7.88
N ILE A 80 17.51 18.15 6.56
CA ILE A 80 17.27 19.18 5.55
C ILE A 80 15.84 19.73 5.67
N GLN A 81 14.82 18.89 5.89
CA GLN A 81 13.44 19.36 6.05
C GLN A 81 13.28 20.27 7.28
N ILE A 82 13.85 19.87 8.42
CA ILE A 82 13.79 20.65 9.66
C ILE A 82 14.51 22.00 9.47
N ARG A 83 15.68 22.01 8.82
CA ARG A 83 16.46 23.24 8.60
C ARG A 83 15.80 24.19 7.61
N GLN A 84 15.10 23.67 6.58
CA GLN A 84 14.46 24.49 5.55
C GLN A 84 13.07 25.03 5.95
N GLY A 85 12.42 24.44 6.96
CA GLY A 85 11.17 24.95 7.52
C GLY A 85 10.04 25.05 6.47
N GLU A 86 9.59 26.27 6.17
CA GLU A 86 8.50 26.53 5.21
C GLU A 86 8.93 26.40 3.74
N ALA A 87 10.23 26.51 3.45
CA ALA A 87 10.80 26.29 2.12
C ALA A 87 11.12 24.80 1.85
N ALA A 88 10.87 23.93 2.83
CA ALA A 88 11.09 22.50 2.72
C ALA A 88 10.10 21.84 1.76
N LEU A 89 10.52 20.74 1.12
CA LEU A 89 9.65 19.92 0.27
C LEU A 89 8.47 19.35 1.09
N ILE A 90 8.75 18.87 2.30
CA ILE A 90 7.77 18.41 3.27
C ILE A 90 7.82 19.38 4.45
N ARG A 91 6.89 20.34 4.49
CA ARG A 91 6.81 21.34 5.56
C ARG A 91 6.57 20.64 6.91
N PRO A 92 7.48 20.76 7.89
CA PRO A 92 7.34 20.10 9.19
C PRO A 92 6.05 20.48 9.92
N ARG A 93 5.56 21.72 9.73
CA ARG A 93 4.28 22.21 10.27
C ARG A 93 3.07 21.38 9.82
N ILE A 94 3.06 20.94 8.56
CA ILE A 94 1.95 20.16 7.98
C ILE A 94 1.99 18.72 8.48
N ILE A 95 3.15 18.06 8.38
CA ILE A 95 3.26 16.65 8.82
C ILE A 95 3.11 16.51 10.33
N SER A 96 3.43 17.54 11.12
CA SER A 96 3.23 17.53 12.58
C SER A 96 1.77 17.65 12.99
N GLN A 97 0.85 18.01 12.07
CA GLN A 97 -0.57 17.97 12.39
C GLN A 97 -1.00 16.52 12.59
N ARG A 98 -1.62 16.25 13.74
CA ARG A 98 -2.05 14.91 14.16
C ARG A 98 -2.84 14.17 13.06
N SER A 99 -3.78 14.86 12.41
CA SER A 99 -4.59 14.28 11.34
C SER A 99 -3.80 13.93 10.07
N VAL A 100 -2.78 14.73 9.73
CA VAL A 100 -1.90 14.46 8.57
C VAL A 100 -0.95 13.31 8.90
N PHE A 101 -0.30 13.35 10.07
CA PHE A 101 0.61 12.29 10.52
C PHE A 101 -0.08 10.93 10.60
N LEU A 102 -1.20 10.85 11.32
CA LEU A 102 -1.96 9.62 11.47
C LEU A 102 -2.62 9.20 10.16
N GLY A 103 -3.02 10.16 9.32
CA GLY A 103 -3.49 9.89 7.96
C GLY A 103 -2.41 9.23 7.11
N CYS A 104 -1.17 9.73 7.15
CA CYS A 104 -0.02 9.16 6.45
C CYS A 104 0.30 7.76 6.97
N LEU A 105 0.39 7.59 8.29
CA LEU A 105 0.65 6.30 8.93
C LEU A 105 -0.42 5.26 8.57
N PHE A 106 -1.70 5.63 8.70
CA PHE A 106 -2.81 4.78 8.30
C PHE A 106 -2.72 4.41 6.82
N SER A 107 -2.54 5.39 5.93
CA SER A 107 -2.44 5.17 4.49
C SER A 107 -1.29 4.24 4.10
N ALA A 108 -0.13 4.38 4.74
CA ALA A 108 0.98 3.49 4.51
C ALA A 108 0.65 2.04 4.92
N LEU A 109 0.19 1.84 6.16
CA LEU A 109 -0.13 0.50 6.66
C LEU A 109 -1.27 -0.14 5.87
N TYR A 110 -2.32 0.61 5.60
CA TYR A 110 -3.52 0.13 4.92
C TYR A 110 -3.25 -0.20 3.45
N GLN A 111 -2.47 0.63 2.75
CA GLN A 111 -2.05 0.33 1.38
C GLN A 111 -1.08 -0.85 1.35
N GLY A 112 -0.17 -0.98 2.32
CA GLY A 112 0.71 -2.13 2.47
C GLY A 112 -0.04 -3.45 2.64
N ALA A 113 -1.10 -3.43 3.44
CA ALA A 113 -1.97 -4.59 3.62
C ALA A 113 -2.69 -4.96 2.31
N MET A 114 -3.27 -3.97 1.64
CA MET A 114 -4.00 -4.18 0.39
C MET A 114 -3.11 -4.68 -0.74
N THR A 115 -1.94 -4.07 -0.94
CA THR A 115 -1.00 -4.50 -1.97
C THR A 115 -0.50 -5.91 -1.71
N THR A 116 -0.21 -6.26 -0.44
CA THR A 116 0.11 -7.64 -0.05
C THR A 116 -0.99 -8.61 -0.46
N GLN A 117 -2.24 -8.30 -0.10
CA GLN A 117 -3.36 -9.18 -0.36
C GLN A 117 -3.65 -9.33 -1.86
N SER A 118 -3.72 -8.20 -2.58
CA SER A 118 -4.03 -8.18 -4.02
C SER A 118 -2.93 -8.83 -4.85
N TYR A 119 -1.67 -8.79 -4.40
CA TYR A 119 -0.56 -9.42 -5.10
C TYR A 119 -0.56 -10.94 -4.95
N HIS A 120 -0.81 -11.48 -3.75
CA HIS A 120 -0.72 -12.92 -3.47
C HIS A 120 -1.98 -13.72 -3.83
N LEU A 121 -3.12 -13.06 -3.97
CA LEU A 121 -4.40 -13.71 -4.29
C LEU A 121 -4.42 -14.40 -5.67
N PRO A 122 -3.87 -13.84 -6.76
CA PRO A 122 -3.71 -14.55 -8.02
C PRO A 122 -2.79 -15.77 -7.91
N PHE A 123 -1.72 -15.68 -7.11
CA PHE A 123 -0.83 -16.82 -6.86
C PHE A 123 -1.57 -17.95 -6.13
N TYR A 124 -2.54 -17.65 -5.27
CA TYR A 124 -3.37 -18.68 -4.67
C TYR A 124 -4.23 -19.40 -5.72
N PHE A 125 -4.88 -18.66 -6.61
CA PHE A 125 -5.69 -19.27 -7.66
C PHE A 125 -4.84 -20.12 -8.61
N GLN A 126 -3.69 -19.62 -9.03
CA GLN A 126 -2.81 -20.33 -9.96
C GLN A 126 -2.10 -21.50 -9.28
N ALA A 127 -1.37 -21.26 -8.19
CA ALA A 127 -0.50 -22.25 -7.58
C ALA A 127 -1.25 -23.26 -6.70
N VAL A 128 -2.31 -22.85 -6.01
CA VAL A 128 -3.03 -23.71 -5.06
C VAL A 128 -4.27 -24.33 -5.69
N LYS A 129 -5.10 -23.52 -6.37
CA LYS A 129 -6.30 -24.03 -7.06
C LYS A 129 -5.99 -24.67 -8.40
N GLY A 130 -4.86 -24.36 -9.01
CA GLY A 130 -4.46 -24.92 -10.31
C GLY A 130 -5.27 -24.36 -11.47
N VAL A 131 -5.88 -23.18 -11.33
CA VAL A 131 -6.56 -22.53 -12.45
C VAL A 131 -5.56 -21.78 -13.32
N ASP A 132 -5.87 -21.64 -14.59
CA ASP A 132 -5.03 -20.91 -15.53
C ASP A 132 -5.00 -19.39 -15.21
N PRO A 133 -4.01 -18.63 -15.71
CA PRO A 133 -3.89 -17.20 -15.43
C PRO A 133 -5.10 -16.36 -15.86
N GLN A 134 -5.82 -16.77 -16.92
CA GLN A 134 -7.02 -16.05 -17.37
C GLN A 134 -8.16 -16.23 -16.38
N SER A 135 -8.43 -17.46 -15.94
CA SER A 135 -9.43 -17.75 -14.90
C SER A 135 -9.07 -17.09 -13.57
N SER A 136 -7.81 -17.13 -13.15
CA SER A 136 -7.32 -16.43 -11.95
C SER A 136 -7.56 -14.91 -12.03
N GLY A 137 -7.46 -14.31 -13.22
CA GLY A 137 -7.74 -12.89 -13.42
C GLY A 137 -9.23 -12.56 -13.27
N VAL A 138 -10.12 -13.48 -13.65
CA VAL A 138 -11.57 -13.35 -13.42
C VAL A 138 -11.90 -13.52 -11.94
N ASP A 139 -11.26 -14.47 -11.27
CA ASP A 139 -11.53 -14.80 -9.87
C ASP A 139 -11.18 -13.65 -8.90
N ILE A 140 -10.26 -12.75 -9.24
CA ILE A 140 -9.91 -11.56 -8.42
C ILE A 140 -10.80 -10.33 -8.68
N LEU A 141 -11.65 -10.36 -9.71
CA LEU A 141 -12.57 -9.24 -10.02
C LEU A 141 -13.48 -8.83 -8.85
N PRO A 142 -14.05 -9.76 -8.04
CA PRO A 142 -14.91 -9.40 -6.92
C PRO A 142 -14.23 -8.43 -5.95
N HIS A 143 -12.93 -8.64 -5.71
CA HIS A 143 -12.14 -7.75 -4.88
C HIS A 143 -12.09 -6.32 -5.44
N GLY A 144 -11.70 -6.14 -6.71
CA GLY A 144 -11.60 -4.81 -7.33
C GLY A 144 -12.95 -4.09 -7.51
N VAL A 145 -13.99 -4.83 -7.88
CA VAL A 145 -15.36 -4.30 -8.05
C VAL A 145 -15.90 -3.79 -6.72
N THR A 146 -15.73 -4.57 -5.65
CA THR A 146 -16.23 -4.18 -4.33
C THR A 146 -15.48 -3.00 -3.74
N VAL A 147 -14.15 -2.91 -3.93
CA VAL A 147 -13.37 -1.70 -3.60
C VAL A 147 -13.96 -0.48 -4.28
N THR A 148 -14.22 -0.57 -5.59
CA THR A 148 -14.73 0.56 -6.38
C THR A 148 -16.11 1.01 -5.90
N ILE A 149 -17.05 0.07 -5.78
CA ILE A 149 -18.41 0.35 -5.32
C ILE A 149 -18.40 0.93 -3.90
N ALA A 150 -17.66 0.32 -2.98
CA ALA A 150 -17.58 0.77 -1.60
C ALA A 150 -16.95 2.17 -1.47
N THR A 151 -15.95 2.48 -2.29
CA THR A 151 -15.32 3.80 -2.34
C THR A 151 -16.31 4.87 -2.81
N LEU A 152 -17.07 4.59 -3.88
CA LEU A 152 -18.08 5.51 -4.42
C LEU A 152 -19.20 5.78 -3.42
N ILE A 153 -19.74 4.71 -2.81
CA ILE A 153 -20.78 4.81 -1.80
C ILE A 153 -20.28 5.63 -0.60
N THR A 154 -19.10 5.30 -0.07
CA THR A 154 -18.57 5.97 1.11
C THR A 154 -18.23 7.43 0.86
N GLY A 155 -17.64 7.76 -0.30
CA GLY A 155 -17.39 9.16 -0.68
C GLY A 155 -18.67 9.98 -0.78
N SER A 156 -19.74 9.39 -1.34
CA SER A 156 -21.06 10.04 -1.44
C SER A 156 -21.70 10.27 -0.07
N ILE A 157 -21.67 9.25 0.79
CA ILE A 157 -22.23 9.33 2.14
C ILE A 157 -21.46 10.33 3.01
N ILE A 158 -20.13 10.34 2.94
CA ILE A 158 -19.28 11.30 3.68
C ILE A 158 -19.58 12.74 3.22
N THR A 159 -19.76 12.96 1.92
CA THR A 159 -20.13 14.27 1.36
C THR A 159 -21.48 14.75 1.90
N TRP A 160 -22.42 13.83 2.15
CA TRP A 160 -23.75 14.16 2.68
C TRP A 160 -23.79 14.32 4.21
N LEU A 161 -23.20 13.39 4.97
CA LEU A 161 -23.20 13.39 6.44
C LEU A 161 -22.17 14.34 7.07
N GLY A 162 -21.07 14.60 6.35
CA GLY A 162 -19.93 15.39 6.81
C GLY A 162 -19.01 14.72 7.85
N TYR A 163 -19.32 13.49 8.29
CA TYR A 163 -18.48 12.72 9.22
C TYR A 163 -17.71 11.64 8.48
N TYR A 164 -16.37 11.63 8.58
CA TYR A 164 -15.51 10.66 7.90
C TYR A 164 -14.86 9.63 8.84
N VAL A 165 -14.53 9.99 10.09
CA VAL A 165 -13.78 9.11 11.01
C VAL A 165 -14.49 7.77 11.31
N PRO A 166 -15.82 7.71 11.53
CA PRO A 166 -16.50 6.44 11.79
C PRO A 166 -16.38 5.42 10.63
N PHE A 167 -16.39 5.90 9.38
CA PHE A 167 -16.17 5.06 8.20
C PHE A 167 -14.75 4.50 8.17
N MET A 168 -13.77 5.23 8.71
CA MET A 168 -12.39 4.78 8.79
C MET A 168 -12.25 3.58 9.73
N TRP A 169 -12.91 3.64 10.89
CA TRP A 169 -12.93 2.53 11.84
C TRP A 169 -13.68 1.33 11.29
N ALA A 170 -14.88 1.55 10.74
CA ALA A 170 -15.69 0.48 10.18
C ALA A 170 -14.98 -0.19 9.01
N GLY A 171 -14.47 0.58 8.04
CA GLY A 171 -13.79 0.06 6.87
C GLY A 171 -12.52 -0.71 7.22
N SER A 172 -11.66 -0.16 8.10
CA SER A 172 -10.43 -0.86 8.50
C SER A 172 -10.67 -2.09 9.36
N ALA A 173 -11.70 -2.11 10.20
CA ALA A 173 -12.11 -3.32 10.93
C ALA A 173 -12.63 -4.40 9.96
N ILE A 174 -13.54 -4.03 9.04
CA ILE A 174 -14.08 -4.94 8.03
C ILE A 174 -12.97 -5.51 7.16
N PHE A 175 -12.04 -4.66 6.71
CA PHE A 175 -10.88 -5.09 5.92
C PHE A 175 -10.01 -6.08 6.70
N THR A 176 -9.68 -5.77 7.95
CA THR A 176 -8.83 -6.64 8.79
C THR A 176 -9.48 -8.02 8.99
N ILE A 177 -10.79 -8.07 9.20
CA ILE A 177 -11.55 -9.32 9.29
C ILE A 177 -11.51 -10.07 7.96
N GLY A 178 -11.78 -9.40 6.84
CA GLY A 178 -11.73 -10.01 5.50
C GLY A 178 -10.34 -10.55 5.14
N ALA A 179 -9.29 -9.77 5.39
CA ALA A 179 -7.91 -10.19 5.22
C ALA A 179 -7.56 -11.40 6.11
N GLY A 180 -8.02 -11.40 7.37
CA GLY A 180 -7.84 -12.52 8.29
C GLY A 180 -8.62 -13.77 7.90
N LEU A 181 -9.78 -13.63 7.26
CA LEU A 181 -10.52 -14.78 6.72
C LEU A 181 -9.81 -15.39 5.51
N LEU A 182 -9.17 -14.58 4.66
CA LEU A 182 -8.36 -15.10 3.55
C LEU A 182 -7.16 -15.94 4.01
N TYR A 183 -6.62 -15.75 5.21
CA TYR A 183 -5.61 -16.65 5.77
C TYR A 183 -6.10 -18.11 5.86
N THR A 184 -7.40 -18.32 6.06
CA THR A 184 -8.02 -19.65 6.26
C THR A 184 -8.26 -20.42 4.96
N ILE A 185 -7.95 -19.84 3.80
CA ILE A 185 -8.21 -20.49 2.52
C ILE A 185 -7.28 -21.68 2.29
N SER A 186 -7.79 -22.68 1.58
CA SER A 186 -7.16 -23.96 1.32
C SER A 186 -7.52 -24.42 -0.08
N GLN A 187 -6.85 -25.44 -0.59
CA GLN A 187 -7.14 -26.00 -1.91
C GLN A 187 -8.61 -26.44 -2.06
N ASN A 188 -9.27 -26.88 -0.99
CA ASN A 188 -10.66 -27.34 -1.02
C ASN A 188 -11.69 -26.25 -0.68
N THR A 189 -11.27 -25.00 -0.51
CA THR A 189 -12.18 -23.90 -0.17
C THR A 189 -13.19 -23.66 -1.31
N PRO A 190 -14.51 -23.74 -1.07
CA PRO A 190 -15.51 -23.55 -2.13
C PRO A 190 -15.58 -22.10 -2.60
N LEU A 191 -16.09 -21.88 -3.83
CA LEU A 191 -16.23 -20.56 -4.45
C LEU A 191 -16.90 -19.55 -3.54
N ALA A 192 -18.06 -19.89 -3.01
CA ALA A 192 -18.84 -18.99 -2.15
C ALA A 192 -18.05 -18.46 -0.94
N ARG A 193 -17.11 -19.25 -0.41
CA ARG A 193 -16.34 -18.87 0.78
C ARG A 193 -15.23 -17.88 0.43
N TRP A 194 -14.38 -18.17 -0.55
CA TRP A 194 -13.30 -17.24 -0.91
C TRP A 194 -13.84 -15.97 -1.57
N PHE A 195 -14.91 -16.09 -2.37
CA PHE A 195 -15.60 -14.93 -2.96
C PHE A 195 -16.13 -13.99 -1.88
N GLY A 196 -16.81 -14.54 -0.86
CA GLY A 196 -17.31 -13.74 0.27
C GLY A 196 -16.19 -13.05 1.05
N TYR A 197 -15.04 -13.69 1.21
CA TYR A 197 -13.87 -13.11 1.88
C TYR A 197 -13.26 -11.96 1.07
N GLU A 198 -13.17 -12.10 -0.25
CA GLU A 198 -12.72 -11.04 -1.15
C GLU A 198 -13.63 -9.83 -1.14
N VAL A 199 -14.95 -10.06 -1.17
CA VAL A 199 -15.97 -9.02 -1.10
C VAL A 199 -15.84 -8.26 0.22
N LEU A 200 -15.70 -8.98 1.33
CA LEU A 200 -15.58 -8.37 2.65
C LEU A 200 -14.31 -7.52 2.74
N ALA A 201 -13.17 -8.06 2.33
CA ALA A 201 -11.91 -7.33 2.35
C ALA A 201 -11.93 -6.13 1.39
N GLY A 202 -12.38 -6.34 0.15
CA GLY A 202 -12.45 -5.28 -0.86
C GLY A 202 -13.38 -4.15 -0.45
N ALA A 203 -14.56 -4.47 0.09
CA ALA A 203 -15.48 -3.48 0.63
C ALA A 203 -14.86 -2.70 1.80
N GLY A 204 -14.23 -3.39 2.76
CA GLY A 204 -13.53 -2.74 3.88
C GLY A 204 -12.45 -1.76 3.39
N PHE A 205 -11.61 -2.19 2.44
CA PHE A 205 -10.60 -1.35 1.83
C PHE A 205 -11.20 -0.11 1.18
N GLY A 206 -12.21 -0.29 0.33
CA GLY A 206 -12.87 0.80 -0.39
C GLY A 206 -13.54 1.82 0.54
N ILE A 207 -14.12 1.39 1.67
CA ILE A 207 -14.73 2.29 2.65
C ILE A 207 -13.68 3.28 3.21
N ALA A 208 -12.48 2.80 3.56
CA ALA A 208 -11.54 3.61 4.34
C ALA A 208 -10.44 4.30 3.52
N ILE A 209 -10.16 3.88 2.28
CA ILE A 209 -8.97 4.33 1.53
C ILE A 209 -8.93 5.84 1.25
N GLN A 210 -10.09 6.48 1.00
CA GLN A 210 -10.16 7.92 0.67
C GLN A 210 -10.19 8.83 1.91
N ILE A 211 -10.38 8.27 3.10
CA ILE A 211 -10.65 9.06 4.30
C ILE A 211 -9.47 9.95 4.73
N PRO A 212 -8.20 9.50 4.68
CA PRO A 212 -7.07 10.36 4.99
C PRO A 212 -6.97 11.59 4.08
N ILE A 213 -7.39 11.47 2.81
CA ILE A 213 -7.42 12.60 1.88
C ILE A 213 -8.50 13.60 2.28
N PHE A 214 -9.71 13.13 2.66
CA PHE A 214 -10.74 14.01 3.23
C PHE A 214 -10.27 14.68 4.52
N ALA A 215 -9.57 13.97 5.39
CA ALA A 215 -9.04 14.54 6.63
C ALA A 215 -8.08 15.71 6.36
N VAL A 216 -7.17 15.55 5.39
CA VAL A 216 -6.25 16.60 4.93
C VAL A 216 -7.02 17.83 4.42
N GLN A 217 -8.04 17.62 3.60
CA GLN A 217 -8.87 18.70 3.05
C GLN A 217 -9.62 19.48 4.14
N VAL A 218 -9.93 18.85 5.27
CA VAL A 218 -10.64 19.47 6.40
C VAL A 218 -9.70 20.21 7.34
N VAL A 219 -8.47 19.73 7.53
CA VAL A 219 -7.55 20.25 8.56
C VAL A 219 -6.57 21.30 8.03
N LEU A 220 -6.28 21.28 6.73
CA LEU A 220 -5.33 22.19 6.09
C LEU A 220 -6.04 23.40 5.47
N VAL A 221 -5.31 24.53 5.44
CA VAL A 221 -5.70 25.71 4.67
C VAL A 221 -5.56 25.43 3.18
N ALA A 222 -6.34 26.13 2.34
CA ALA A 222 -6.45 25.85 0.90
C ALA A 222 -5.08 25.72 0.17
N GLY A 223 -4.10 26.55 0.53
CA GLY A 223 -2.75 26.50 -0.06
C GLY A 223 -1.92 25.28 0.34
N ASP A 224 -2.23 24.62 1.46
CA ASP A 224 -1.49 23.47 1.99
C ASP A 224 -2.15 22.12 1.61
N ILE A 225 -3.42 22.12 1.17
CA ILE A 225 -4.17 20.90 0.79
C ILE A 225 -3.45 20.05 -0.27
N PRO A 226 -2.90 20.62 -1.38
CA PRO A 226 -2.20 19.82 -2.38
C PRO A 226 -1.00 19.09 -1.80
N LEU A 227 -0.21 19.77 -0.96
CA LEU A 227 0.97 19.19 -0.32
C LEU A 227 0.57 18.07 0.65
N GLY A 228 -0.42 18.29 1.51
CA GLY A 228 -0.94 17.24 2.40
C GLY A 228 -1.47 16.01 1.64
N THR A 229 -2.14 16.23 0.51
CA THR A 229 -2.69 15.14 -0.32
C THR A 229 -1.58 14.30 -0.94
N VAL A 230 -0.52 14.95 -1.44
CA VAL A 230 0.65 14.25 -1.97
C VAL A 230 1.37 13.45 -0.87
N LEU A 231 1.44 13.95 0.36
CA LEU A 231 2.01 13.19 1.48
C LEU A 231 1.23 11.91 1.78
N ILE A 232 -0.10 11.95 1.71
CA ILE A 232 -0.94 10.76 1.86
C ILE A 232 -0.65 9.76 0.73
N ILE A 233 -0.65 10.20 -0.53
CA ILE A 233 -0.41 9.33 -1.69
C ILE A 233 1.02 8.75 -1.66
N LEU A 234 2.02 9.56 -1.31
CA LEU A 234 3.39 9.10 -1.11
C LEU A 234 3.42 8.01 -0.03
N SER A 235 2.75 8.24 1.10
CA SER A 235 2.65 7.25 2.19
C SER A 235 1.98 5.96 1.72
N GLN A 236 0.93 6.03 0.91
CA GLN A 236 0.30 4.85 0.28
C GLN A 236 1.31 4.11 -0.61
N ALA A 237 2.01 4.79 -1.50
CA ALA A 237 2.99 4.17 -2.39
C ALA A 237 4.14 3.50 -1.61
N LEU A 238 4.65 4.16 -0.57
CA LEU A 238 5.68 3.63 0.32
C LEU A 238 5.18 2.42 1.11
N GLY A 239 4.00 2.54 1.69
CA GLY A 239 3.38 1.45 2.44
C GLY A 239 3.10 0.23 1.56
N GLY A 240 2.54 0.44 0.37
CA GLY A 240 2.27 -0.61 -0.62
C GLY A 240 3.53 -1.38 -1.03
N SER A 241 4.60 -0.65 -1.35
CA SER A 241 5.89 -1.24 -1.74
C SER A 241 6.58 -1.97 -0.59
N VAL A 242 6.71 -1.35 0.59
CA VAL A 242 7.30 -1.98 1.77
C VAL A 242 6.49 -3.21 2.21
N GLY A 243 5.16 -3.10 2.27
CA GLY A 243 4.27 -4.21 2.62
C GLY A 243 4.39 -5.38 1.66
N LEU A 244 4.46 -5.10 0.35
CA LEU A 244 4.70 -6.12 -0.65
C LEU A 244 6.06 -6.80 -0.48
N SER A 245 7.14 -6.04 -0.27
CA SER A 245 8.47 -6.65 -0.07
C SER A 245 8.53 -7.52 1.18
N ILE A 246 7.93 -7.09 2.30
CA ILE A 246 7.86 -7.89 3.53
C ILE A 246 7.07 -9.18 3.28
N SER A 247 5.88 -9.08 2.69
CA SER A 247 5.05 -10.25 2.43
C SER A 247 5.68 -11.22 1.44
N GLN A 248 6.38 -10.72 0.42
CA GLN A 248 7.14 -11.53 -0.52
C GLN A 248 8.28 -12.28 0.18
N ASN A 249 8.98 -11.63 1.12
CA ASN A 249 10.02 -12.29 1.91
C ASN A 249 9.44 -13.42 2.78
N VAL A 250 8.34 -13.14 3.47
CA VAL A 250 7.61 -14.11 4.29
C VAL A 250 7.13 -15.29 3.44
N PHE A 251 6.53 -15.01 2.28
CA PHE A 251 6.09 -16.02 1.31
C PHE A 251 7.25 -16.93 0.89
N GLN A 252 8.35 -16.34 0.39
CA GLN A 252 9.48 -17.11 -0.13
C GLN A 252 10.18 -17.93 0.95
N ASN A 253 10.38 -17.37 2.14
CA ASN A 253 10.99 -18.11 3.25
C ASN A 253 10.10 -19.27 3.72
N SER A 254 8.79 -19.03 3.84
CA SER A 254 7.82 -20.05 4.22
C SER A 254 7.72 -21.16 3.17
N LEU A 255 7.74 -20.79 1.89
CA LEU A 255 7.72 -21.72 0.76
C LEU A 255 8.99 -22.59 0.76
N ARG A 256 10.18 -21.97 0.84
CA ARG A 256 11.46 -22.69 0.91
C ARG A 256 11.51 -23.65 2.09
N GLN A 257 11.05 -23.21 3.26
CA GLN A 257 11.01 -24.04 4.47
C GLN A 257 10.19 -25.32 4.25
N ARG A 258 9.06 -25.25 3.56
CA ARG A 258 8.23 -26.43 3.24
C ARG A 258 8.78 -27.26 2.09
N LEU A 259 9.28 -26.63 1.03
CA LEU A 259 9.85 -27.34 -0.10
C LEU A 259 11.08 -28.18 0.31
N ASN A 260 11.90 -27.70 1.25
CA ASN A 260 13.03 -28.44 1.80
C ASN A 260 12.65 -29.78 2.46
N THR A 261 11.37 -29.99 2.80
CA THR A 261 10.89 -31.26 3.40
C THR A 261 10.51 -32.30 2.35
N ILE A 262 10.47 -31.93 1.07
CA ILE A 262 10.10 -32.82 -0.03
C ILE A 262 11.39 -33.26 -0.74
N ALA A 263 11.59 -34.57 -0.87
CA ALA A 263 12.76 -35.13 -1.53
C ALA A 263 12.68 -34.96 -3.06
N ASP A 264 13.83 -34.84 -3.73
CA ASP A 264 13.96 -34.81 -5.19
C ASP A 264 13.19 -33.68 -5.92
N ILE A 265 13.17 -32.48 -5.34
CA ILE A 265 12.60 -31.28 -6.00
C ILE A 265 13.67 -30.21 -6.23
N ASP A 266 13.70 -29.66 -7.45
CA ASP A 266 14.40 -28.41 -7.72
C ASP A 266 13.60 -27.22 -7.17
N ILE A 267 13.96 -26.82 -5.95
CA ILE A 267 13.34 -25.70 -5.24
C ILE A 267 13.46 -24.39 -6.04
N GLN A 268 14.57 -24.18 -6.76
CA GLN A 268 14.78 -22.95 -7.51
C GLN A 268 13.88 -22.92 -8.75
N ALA A 269 13.73 -24.04 -9.45
CA ALA A 269 12.78 -24.15 -10.57
C ALA A 269 11.33 -23.90 -10.11
N VAL A 270 10.92 -24.46 -8.96
CA VAL A 270 9.56 -24.27 -8.42
C VAL A 270 9.31 -22.81 -8.02
N ILE A 271 10.29 -22.15 -7.39
CA ILE A 271 10.17 -20.72 -7.03
C ILE A 271 10.19 -19.84 -8.29
N ALA A 272 11.03 -20.15 -9.27
CA ALA A 272 11.13 -19.41 -10.53
C ALA A 272 9.87 -19.54 -11.39
N ALA A 273 9.22 -20.71 -11.36
CA ALA A 273 7.92 -20.93 -11.98
C ALA A 273 6.80 -20.10 -11.34
N GLY A 274 7.02 -19.57 -10.12
CA GLY A 274 6.09 -18.66 -9.47
C GLY A 274 4.70 -19.25 -9.25
N GLY A 275 4.57 -20.58 -9.25
CA GLY A 275 3.29 -21.25 -9.10
C GLY A 275 2.45 -21.42 -10.38
N THR A 276 2.92 -20.94 -11.52
CA THR A 276 2.32 -21.28 -12.83
C THR A 276 2.90 -22.57 -13.35
N ASP A 277 2.06 -23.39 -13.97
CA ASP A 277 2.48 -24.57 -14.71
C ASP A 277 3.28 -25.59 -13.89
N LEU A 278 3.00 -25.65 -12.58
CA LEU A 278 3.66 -26.56 -11.63
C LEU A 278 3.58 -28.04 -12.06
N GLU A 279 2.58 -28.39 -12.86
CA GLU A 279 2.36 -29.73 -13.40
C GLU A 279 3.44 -30.16 -14.41
N HIS A 280 4.10 -29.21 -15.06
CA HIS A 280 5.22 -29.46 -15.99
C HIS A 280 6.59 -29.32 -15.31
N VAL A 281 6.65 -28.75 -14.11
CA VAL A 281 7.90 -28.51 -13.36
C VAL A 281 8.15 -29.62 -12.32
N VAL A 282 7.10 -30.30 -11.86
CA VAL A 282 7.17 -31.25 -10.73
C VAL A 282 6.44 -32.54 -11.09
N SER A 283 6.93 -33.68 -10.59
CA SER A 283 6.27 -34.97 -10.75
C SER A 283 4.87 -34.99 -10.11
N ALA A 284 3.97 -35.82 -10.66
CA ALA A 284 2.58 -35.93 -10.19
C ALA A 284 2.48 -36.29 -8.69
N ASP A 285 3.41 -37.11 -8.17
CA ASP A 285 3.45 -37.53 -6.77
C ASP A 285 3.82 -36.38 -5.82
N SER A 286 4.64 -35.44 -6.30
CA SER A 286 5.11 -34.28 -5.52
C SER A 286 4.21 -33.05 -5.68
N LEU A 287 3.39 -33.00 -6.73
CA LEU A 287 2.54 -31.85 -7.06
C LEU A 287 1.62 -31.45 -5.89
N ALA A 288 0.97 -32.42 -5.22
CA ALA A 288 0.10 -32.13 -4.08
C ALA A 288 0.86 -31.49 -2.90
N HIS A 289 2.08 -31.98 -2.63
CA HIS A 289 2.94 -31.46 -1.57
C HIS A 289 3.46 -30.05 -1.90
N VAL A 290 3.81 -29.80 -3.17
CA VAL A 290 4.19 -28.46 -3.64
C VAL A 290 3.03 -27.48 -3.55
N ARG A 291 1.81 -27.88 -3.95
CA ARG A 291 0.60 -27.05 -3.80
C ARG A 291 0.32 -26.69 -2.34
N ASP A 292 0.48 -27.62 -1.39
CA ASP A 292 0.37 -27.28 0.04
C ASP A 292 1.49 -26.34 0.51
N ALA A 293 2.70 -26.49 -0.01
CA ALA A 293 3.81 -25.57 0.28
C ALA A 293 3.50 -24.13 -0.19
N PHE A 294 2.95 -23.95 -1.39
CA PHE A 294 2.46 -22.65 -1.89
C PHE A 294 1.33 -22.12 -1.02
N ARG A 295 0.33 -22.94 -0.70
CA ARG A 295 -0.78 -22.56 0.16
C ARG A 295 -0.30 -22.06 1.52
N TYR A 296 0.64 -22.75 2.14
CA TYR A 296 1.22 -22.31 3.42
C TYR A 296 1.97 -20.99 3.30
N GLY A 297 2.80 -20.83 2.26
CA GLY A 297 3.50 -19.58 2.01
C GLY A 297 2.53 -18.40 1.83
N ILE A 298 1.48 -18.59 1.04
CA ILE A 298 0.49 -17.56 0.74
C ILE A 298 -0.33 -17.23 1.99
N SER A 299 -0.75 -18.23 2.77
CA SER A 299 -1.40 -18.01 4.06
C SER A 299 -0.52 -17.13 4.97
N ASN A 300 0.78 -17.44 5.11
CA ASN A 300 1.68 -16.62 5.90
C ASN A 300 1.84 -15.19 5.35
N ALA A 301 1.81 -15.01 4.03
CA ALA A 301 1.80 -13.68 3.43
C ALA A 301 0.52 -12.90 3.75
N PHE A 302 -0.65 -13.57 3.78
CA PHE A 302 -1.90 -12.92 4.21
C PHE A 302 -1.91 -12.51 5.68
N LEU A 303 -1.19 -13.21 6.57
CA LEU A 303 -1.01 -12.75 7.94
C LEU A 303 -0.32 -11.38 8.01
N VAL A 304 0.61 -11.09 7.10
CA VAL A 304 1.22 -9.75 7.00
C VAL A 304 0.17 -8.71 6.66
N SER A 305 -0.74 -9.01 5.72
CA SER A 305 -1.86 -8.12 5.40
C SER A 305 -2.78 -7.90 6.61
N THR A 306 -3.16 -8.98 7.31
CA THR A 306 -4.00 -8.88 8.51
C THR A 306 -3.33 -8.05 9.62
N ALA A 307 -2.04 -8.25 9.85
CA ALA A 307 -1.27 -7.50 10.85
C ALA A 307 -1.20 -6.00 10.49
N LEU A 308 -0.86 -5.67 9.24
CA LEU A 308 -0.82 -4.29 8.76
C LEU A 308 -2.21 -3.63 8.83
N GLY A 309 -3.27 -4.34 8.45
CA GLY A 309 -4.66 -3.88 8.58
C GLY A 309 -5.06 -3.61 10.02
N GLY A 310 -4.70 -4.51 10.95
CA GLY A 310 -4.96 -4.35 12.38
C GLY A 310 -4.22 -3.16 12.99
N VAL A 311 -2.94 -2.95 12.64
CA VAL A 311 -2.20 -1.77 13.09
C VAL A 311 -2.77 -0.49 12.46
N ALA A 312 -3.21 -0.53 11.21
CA ALA A 312 -3.92 0.59 10.58
C ALA A 312 -5.21 0.91 11.33
N PHE A 313 -6.01 -0.09 11.72
CA PHE A 313 -7.19 0.12 12.55
C PHE A 313 -6.82 0.81 13.87
N LEU A 314 -5.77 0.38 14.57
CA LEU A 314 -5.30 1.05 15.79
C LEU A 314 -4.88 2.50 15.54
N ALA A 315 -4.15 2.77 14.45
CA ALA A 315 -3.77 4.14 14.06
C ALA A 315 -5.01 5.02 13.79
N SER A 316 -6.08 4.44 13.23
CA SER A 316 -7.32 5.17 12.91
C SER A 316 -8.07 5.65 14.15
N ILE A 317 -7.92 4.99 15.31
CA ILE A 317 -8.52 5.42 16.58
C ILE A 317 -7.97 6.79 17.01
N GLY A 318 -6.72 7.06 16.67
CA GLY A 318 -6.05 8.32 16.98
C GLY A 318 -6.53 9.52 16.15
N MET A 319 -7.31 9.33 15.08
CA MET A 319 -7.69 10.41 14.16
C MET A 319 -8.58 11.46 14.82
N GLU A 320 -8.34 12.74 14.48
CA GLU A 320 -9.16 13.84 15.00
C GLU A 320 -10.56 13.80 14.39
N ARG A 321 -11.57 13.92 15.25
CA ARG A 321 -12.98 13.96 14.84
C ARG A 321 -13.35 15.37 14.41
N LYS A 322 -12.99 15.74 13.18
CA LYS A 322 -13.43 16.99 12.56
C LYS A 322 -14.54 16.72 11.54
N LYS A 323 -15.49 17.66 11.43
CA LYS A 323 -16.59 17.59 10.48
C LYS A 323 -16.21 18.32 9.19
N ILE A 324 -16.55 17.75 8.05
CA ILE A 324 -16.51 18.47 6.76
C ILE A 324 -17.59 19.55 6.84
N LYS A 325 -17.19 20.83 6.75
CA LYS A 325 -18.14 21.94 6.69
C LYS A 325 -18.96 21.79 5.41
N SER A 326 -20.28 21.73 5.54
CA SER A 326 -21.17 21.64 4.39
C SER A 326 -21.14 22.97 3.63
N LYS A 327 -21.16 22.91 2.29
CA LYS A 327 -21.17 24.08 1.39
C LYS A 327 -22.33 25.05 1.67
N LYS A 328 -23.34 24.63 2.44
CA LYS A 328 -24.46 25.48 2.91
C LYS A 328 -24.12 26.47 4.03
N GLU A 329 -22.97 26.33 4.70
CA GLU A 329 -22.58 27.18 5.84
C GLU A 329 -21.55 28.27 5.47
N GLY A 330 -21.16 28.39 4.20
CA GLY A 330 -20.16 29.37 3.72
C GLY A 330 -20.71 30.42 2.77
N GLY A 331 -22.04 30.61 2.76
CA GLY A 331 -22.74 31.61 1.96
C GLY A 331 -23.45 32.62 2.85
N GLU A 332 -22.70 33.35 3.66
CA GLU A 332 -23.04 34.66 4.22
C GLU A 332 -21.82 35.56 4.12
#